data_AF-A0A2P5CMA3-F1
#
_entry.id   AF-A0A2P5CMA3-F1
#
_cell.length_a   1.000
_cell.length_b   1.000
_cell.length_c   1.000
_cell.angle_alpha   90.00
_cell.angle_beta   90.00
_cell.angle_gamma   90.00
#
_symmetry.space_group_name_H-M   'P 1'
#
loop_
_entity.id
_entity.type
_entity.pdbx_description
1 polymer ?
#
loop_
_entity_poly.entity_id
_entity_poly.type
_entity_poly.pdbx_seq_one_letter_code
_entity_poly.pdbx_strand_id
1 'polypeptide(L)'
;MVSYNKAQVSIALLLSLNLLFFTMVCSKSQQPHRRSQPRCPISRKRLAANCRTTVSPQLQPTNNCCKLIKRLNRKNARSCLCKLASSVLGIDQLNFAMDTAQTNVLLISCKRSDLVGTFTCF
;
A
#
# COMPACT_ATOMS: atom_id res chain seq x y z
N MET A 1 -44.39 3.09 34.57
CA MET A 1 -43.16 3.52 35.27
C MET A 1 -42.32 2.28 35.54
N VAL A 2 -41.14 2.15 34.90
CA VAL A 2 -40.27 1.00 35.12
C VAL A 2 -39.55 1.17 36.45
N SER A 3 -39.96 0.41 37.45
CA SER A 3 -39.30 0.36 38.76
C SER A 3 -38.07 -0.54 38.63
N TYR A 4 -36.91 0.06 38.37
CA TYR A 4 -35.65 -0.68 38.35
C TYR A 4 -35.25 -1.03 39.79
N ASN A 5 -35.21 -2.32 40.10
CA ASN A 5 -34.70 -2.76 41.40
C ASN A 5 -33.22 -2.33 41.55
N LYS A 6 -32.81 -1.92 42.75
CA LYS A 6 -31.42 -1.53 43.09
C LYS A 6 -30.37 -2.50 42.52
N ALA A 7 -30.68 -3.79 42.52
CA ALA A 7 -29.84 -4.84 41.94
C ALA A 7 -29.65 -4.71 40.42
N GLN A 8 -30.70 -4.37 39.66
CA GLN A 8 -30.63 -4.20 38.20
C GLN A 8 -29.79 -2.97 37.82
N VAL A 9 -29.92 -1.87 38.57
CA VAL A 9 -29.09 -0.67 38.39
C VAL A 9 -27.62 -0.98 38.68
N SER A 10 -27.36 -1.73 39.75
CA SER A 10 -25.99 -2.14 40.11
C SER A 10 -25.35 -3.07 39.07
N ILE A 11 -26.12 -4.03 38.52
CA ILE A 11 -25.64 -4.94 37.48
C ILE A 11 -25.36 -4.18 36.19
N ALA A 12 -26.28 -3.30 35.78
CA ALA A 12 -26.09 -2.47 34.59
C ALA A 12 -24.83 -1.59 34.71
N LEU A 13 -24.61 -0.98 35.88
CA LEU A 13 -23.46 -0.12 36.12
C LEU A 13 -22.14 -0.91 36.11
N LEU A 14 -22.12 -2.12 36.70
CA LEU A 14 -20.95 -3.02 36.65
C LEU A 14 -20.64 -3.48 35.22
N LEU A 15 -21.67 -3.79 34.42
CA LEU A 15 -21.50 -4.17 33.02
C LEU A 15 -21.00 -3.00 32.18
N SER A 16 -21.56 -1.80 32.37
CA SER A 16 -21.08 -0.58 31.70
C SER A 16 -19.64 -0.25 32.06
N LEU A 17 -19.24 -0.40 33.33
CA LEU A 17 -17.86 -0.18 33.75
C LEU A 17 -16.91 -1.18 33.07
N ASN A 18 -17.25 -2.48 33.07
CA ASN A 18 -16.44 -3.50 32.41
C ASN A 18 -16.28 -3.21 30.92
N LEU A 19 -17.37 -2.88 30.22
CA LEU A 19 -17.32 -2.55 28.80
C LEU A 19 -16.46 -1.30 28.53
N LEU A 20 -16.51 -0.28 29.39
CA LEU A 20 -15.66 0.91 29.28
C LEU A 20 -14.17 0.60 29.51
N PHE A 21 -13.83 -0.29 30.45
CA PHE A 21 -12.46 -0.74 30.63
C PHE A 21 -11.97 -1.55 29.42
N PHE A 22 -12.80 -2.44 28.89
CA PHE A 22 -12.47 -3.21 27.69
C PHE A 22 -12.26 -2.30 26.47
N THR A 23 -13.11 -1.29 26.25
CA THR A 23 -12.93 -0.35 25.14
C THR A 23 -11.68 0.50 25.32
N MET A 24 -11.40 1.00 26.52
CA MET A 24 -10.19 1.80 26.81
C MET A 24 -8.89 1.00 26.57
N VAL A 25 -8.86 -0.29 26.94
CA VAL A 25 -7.71 -1.17 26.69
C VAL A 25 -7.57 -1.49 25.20
N CYS A 26 -8.68 -1.76 24.50
CA CYS A 26 -8.68 -2.05 23.07
C CYS A 26 -8.30 -0.85 22.19
N SER A 27 -8.64 0.39 22.60
CA SER A 27 -8.31 1.61 21.83
C SER A 27 -6.81 1.88 21.71
N LYS A 28 -5.96 1.25 22.53
CA LYS A 28 -4.49 1.36 22.41
C LYS A 28 -3.88 0.46 21.32
N SER A 29 -4.66 -0.40 20.66
CA SER A 29 -4.15 -1.42 19.73
C SER A 29 -4.08 -0.99 18.25
N GLN A 30 -4.46 0.23 17.88
CA GLN A 30 -4.44 0.66 16.48
C GLN A 30 -3.61 1.92 16.28
N GLN A 31 -2.33 1.87 16.65
CA GLN A 31 -1.37 2.52 15.76
C GLN A 31 -1.33 1.67 14.49
N PRO A 32 -1.57 2.23 13.28
CA PRO A 32 -1.28 1.52 12.06
C PRO A 32 0.20 1.17 12.16
N HIS A 33 0.48 -0.12 12.36
CA HIS A 33 1.83 -0.63 12.43
C HIS A 33 2.55 -0.06 11.20
N ARG A 34 3.43 0.93 11.41
CA ARG A 34 4.51 1.24 10.48
C ARG A 34 5.43 0.02 10.52
N ARG A 35 4.95 -1.12 10.01
CA ARG A 35 5.82 -2.16 9.48
C ARG A 35 6.68 -1.39 8.50
N SER A 36 7.96 -1.24 8.83
CA SER A 36 8.96 -0.66 7.96
C SER A 36 8.76 -1.29 6.58
N GLN A 37 8.13 -0.56 5.66
CA GLN A 37 7.81 -1.12 4.37
C GLN A 37 9.13 -1.58 3.76
N PRO A 38 9.18 -2.79 3.17
CA PRO A 38 10.37 -3.29 2.51
C PRO A 38 10.88 -2.24 1.52
N ARG A 39 12.01 -1.60 1.83
CA ARG A 39 12.50 -0.50 1.01
C ARG A 39 12.95 -1.05 -0.34
N CYS A 40 12.62 -0.32 -1.40
CA CYS A 40 13.22 -0.59 -2.70
C CYS A 40 14.73 -0.28 -2.63
N PRO A 41 15.62 -1.26 -2.85
CA PRO A 41 17.07 -1.04 -2.79
C PRO A 41 17.57 -0.21 -3.98
N ILE A 42 16.73 -0.03 -5.00
CA ILE A 42 17.08 0.73 -6.20
C ILE A 42 16.70 2.21 -5.98
N SER A 43 17.63 3.10 -6.30
CA SER A 43 17.42 4.54 -6.17
C SER A 43 16.40 5.05 -7.20
N ARG A 44 15.69 6.12 -6.82
CA ARG A 44 14.67 6.77 -7.66
C ARG A 44 15.25 7.23 -9.01
N LYS A 45 16.41 7.89 -8.96
CA LYS A 45 17.14 8.36 -10.15
C LYS A 45 17.49 7.23 -11.11
N ARG A 46 17.92 6.07 -10.59
CA ARG A 46 18.28 4.91 -11.42
C ARG A 46 17.05 4.28 -12.06
N LEU A 47 15.93 4.19 -11.34
CA LEU A 47 14.65 3.78 -11.92
C LEU A 47 14.22 4.74 -13.03
N ALA A 48 14.21 6.05 -12.75
CA ALA A 48 13.85 7.08 -13.72
C ALA A 48 14.72 7.02 -14.98
N ALA A 49 16.04 6.89 -14.84
CA ALA A 49 16.96 6.86 -15.97
C ALA A 49 16.80 5.62 -16.86
N ASN A 50 16.47 4.47 -16.26
CA ASN A 50 16.35 3.22 -17.00
C ASN A 50 14.93 2.98 -17.52
N CYS A 51 13.91 3.54 -16.87
CA CYS A 51 12.51 3.36 -17.22
C CYS A 51 11.85 4.61 -17.82
N ARG A 52 12.58 5.73 -17.98
CA ARG A 52 12.12 6.83 -18.82
C ARG A 52 11.89 6.28 -20.23
N THR A 53 10.63 6.22 -20.62
CA THR A 53 10.25 6.10 -22.01
C THR A 53 10.71 7.39 -22.69
N THR A 54 11.60 7.28 -23.67
CA THR A 54 11.82 8.34 -24.64
C THR A 54 10.48 8.59 -25.32
N VAL A 55 9.81 9.67 -24.90
CA VAL A 55 8.71 10.39 -25.56
C VAL A 55 8.08 9.62 -26.72
N SER A 56 7.26 8.62 -26.40
CA SER A 56 6.35 8.02 -27.35
C SER A 56 5.09 7.61 -26.58
N PRO A 57 3.89 7.94 -27.09
CA PRO A 57 2.62 7.67 -26.41
C PRO A 57 2.32 6.17 -26.24
N GLN A 58 3.15 5.30 -26.82
CA GLN A 58 3.14 3.88 -26.50
C GLN A 58 4.20 3.57 -25.45
N LEU A 59 3.73 3.11 -24.29
CA LEU A 59 4.51 2.67 -23.14
C LEU A 59 5.36 1.42 -23.49
N GLN A 60 6.35 1.56 -24.37
CA GLN A 60 7.30 0.49 -24.66
C GLN A 60 8.43 0.58 -23.62
N PRO A 61 8.47 -0.32 -22.62
CA PRO A 61 9.58 -0.33 -21.68
C PRO A 61 10.89 -0.57 -22.43
N THR A 62 11.89 0.25 -22.13
CA THR A 62 13.24 -0.04 -22.60
C THR A 62 13.69 -1.40 -22.06
N ASN A 63 14.60 -2.07 -22.77
CA ASN A 63 15.17 -3.35 -22.33
C ASN A 63 15.80 -3.23 -20.92
N ASN A 64 16.38 -2.08 -20.60
CA ASN A 64 16.96 -1.80 -19.28
C ASN A 64 15.88 -1.67 -18.19
N CYS A 65 14.72 -1.09 -18.50
CA CYS A 65 13.59 -1.07 -17.58
C CYS A 65 13.10 -2.47 -17.27
N CYS A 66 12.87 -3.31 -18.28
CA CYS A 66 12.43 -4.68 -18.06
C CYS A 66 13.46 -5.53 -17.32
N LYS A 67 14.76 -5.31 -17.52
CA LYS A 67 15.81 -5.96 -16.71
C LYS A 67 15.68 -5.62 -15.23
N LEU A 68 15.39 -4.37 -14.89
CA LEU A 68 15.17 -3.95 -13.50
C LEU A 68 13.90 -4.58 -12.93
N ILE A 69 12.78 -4.52 -13.67
CA ILE A 69 11.50 -5.10 -13.26
C ILE A 69 11.63 -6.61 -13.03
N LYS A 70 12.34 -7.33 -13.92
CA LYS A 70 12.60 -8.76 -13.77
C LYS A 70 13.44 -9.09 -12.53
N ARG A 71 14.33 -8.20 -12.09
CA ARG A 71 15.14 -8.36 -10.88
C ARG A 71 14.41 -7.99 -9.59
N LEU A 72 13.16 -7.51 -9.67
CA LEU A 72 12.37 -7.19 -8.48
C LEU A 72 11.99 -8.47 -7.73
N ASN A 73 12.41 -8.54 -6.48
CA ASN A 73 11.94 -9.54 -5.53
C ASN A 73 10.51 -9.20 -5.10
N ARG A 74 9.61 -10.19 -5.04
CA ARG A 74 8.21 -10.00 -4.61
C ARG A 74 8.08 -9.25 -3.28
N LYS A 75 8.99 -9.47 -2.32
CA LYS A 75 8.97 -8.80 -1.01
C LYS A 75 9.09 -7.28 -1.14
N ASN A 76 9.88 -6.78 -2.09
CA ASN A 76 10.17 -5.34 -2.25
C ASN A 76 9.54 -4.77 -3.55
N ALA A 77 8.92 -5.62 -4.36
CA ALA A 77 8.35 -5.26 -5.66
C ALA A 77 7.33 -4.13 -5.52
N ARG A 78 6.44 -4.22 -4.53
CA ARG A 78 5.44 -3.17 -4.27
C ARG A 78 6.06 -1.80 -4.07
N SER A 79 7.00 -1.67 -3.12
CA SER A 79 7.66 -0.38 -2.85
C SER A 79 8.54 0.09 -4.00
N CYS A 80 9.10 -0.82 -4.80
CA CYS A 80 9.82 -0.46 -6.02
C CYS A 80 8.89 0.04 -7.14
N LEU A 81 7.72 -0.59 -7.34
CA LEU A 81 6.73 -0.17 -8.32
C LEU A 81 6.14 1.19 -7.97
N CYS A 82 5.85 1.45 -6.69
CA CYS A 82 5.46 2.77 -6.21
C CYS A 82 6.51 3.85 -6.51
N LYS A 83 7.79 3.52 -6.28
CA LYS A 83 8.90 4.44 -6.58
C LYS A 83 9.07 4.64 -8.09
N LEU A 84 8.82 3.62 -8.89
CA LEU A 84 8.88 3.67 -10.36
C LEU A 84 7.81 4.61 -10.92
N ALA A 85 6.58 4.42 -10.51
CA ALA A 85 5.47 5.23 -10.94
C ALA A 85 5.65 6.71 -10.64
N SER A 86 6.03 7.03 -9.40
CA SER A 86 6.32 8.41 -9.03
C SER A 86 7.54 9.00 -9.77
N SER A 87 8.40 8.17 -10.37
CA SER A 87 9.57 8.63 -11.12
C SER A 87 9.32 8.78 -12.62
N VAL A 88 8.51 7.89 -13.19
CA VAL A 88 8.31 7.77 -14.64
C VAL A 88 6.99 8.38 -15.07
N LEU A 89 5.94 8.19 -14.26
CA LEU A 89 4.57 8.60 -14.54
C LEU A 89 4.23 9.95 -13.87
N GLY A 90 5.13 10.46 -13.01
CA GLY A 90 4.92 11.72 -12.29
C GLY A 90 3.76 11.67 -11.30
N ILE A 91 3.30 10.46 -10.95
CA ILE A 91 2.14 10.29 -10.08
C ILE A 91 2.58 10.38 -8.63
N ASP A 92 2.12 11.43 -7.96
CA ASP A 92 2.26 11.57 -6.53
C ASP A 92 1.52 10.43 -5.81
N GLN A 93 2.10 9.99 -4.69
CA GLN A 93 1.74 8.75 -3.97
C GLN A 93 0.24 8.58 -3.67
N LEU A 94 -0.55 9.64 -3.71
CA LEU A 94 -1.97 9.66 -3.37
C LEU A 94 -2.88 8.95 -4.39
N ASN A 95 -2.52 8.89 -5.68
CA ASN A 95 -3.45 8.45 -6.75
C ASN A 95 -3.04 7.16 -7.47
N PHE A 96 -2.08 6.41 -6.92
CA PHE A 96 -1.54 5.24 -7.60
C PHE A 96 -2.54 4.08 -7.78
N ALA A 97 -3.64 4.09 -7.03
CA ALA A 97 -4.74 3.14 -7.23
C ALA A 97 -5.37 3.25 -8.62
N MET A 98 -5.46 4.48 -9.17
CA MET A 98 -6.10 4.76 -10.46
C MET A 98 -5.19 4.48 -11.66
N ASP A 99 -3.87 4.46 -11.45
CA ASP A 99 -2.86 4.23 -12.51
C ASP A 99 -2.25 2.81 -12.49
N THR A 100 -2.97 1.88 -11.86
CA THR A 100 -2.64 0.46 -11.91
C THR A 100 -2.67 -0.09 -13.34
N ALA A 101 -3.47 0.50 -14.24
CA ALA A 101 -3.54 0.10 -15.64
C ALA A 101 -2.20 0.27 -16.38
N GLN A 102 -1.55 1.43 -16.30
CA GLN A 102 -0.29 1.67 -17.00
C GLN A 102 0.85 0.82 -16.42
N THR A 103 0.86 0.66 -15.09
CA THR A 103 1.83 -0.20 -14.41
C THR A 103 1.64 -1.67 -14.77
N ASN A 104 0.40 -2.13 -14.89
CA ASN A 104 0.10 -3.51 -15.31
C ASN A 104 0.50 -3.76 -16.76
N VAL A 105 0.25 -2.82 -17.67
CA VAL A 105 0.74 -2.90 -19.06
C VAL A 105 2.26 -3.02 -19.08
N LEU A 106 2.97 -2.20 -18.31
CA LEU A 106 4.43 -2.27 -18.18
C LEU A 106 4.92 -3.65 -17.67
N LEU A 107 4.26 -4.19 -16.65
CA LEU A 107 4.58 -5.50 -16.07
C LEU A 107 4.36 -6.64 -17.07
N ILE A 108 3.26 -6.59 -17.82
CA ILE A 108 2.93 -7.56 -18.87
C ILE A 108 3.98 -7.49 -19.99
N SER A 109 4.30 -6.29 -20.49
CA SER A 109 5.35 -6.09 -21.49
C SER A 109 6.72 -6.60 -21.04
N CYS A 110 7.01 -6.52 -19.73
CA CYS A 110 8.26 -7.04 -19.16
C CYS A 110 8.23 -8.52 -18.74
N LYS A 111 7.16 -9.26 -19.07
CA LYS A 111 6.95 -10.68 -18.69
C LYS A 111 6.98 -10.92 -17.17
N ARG A 112 6.41 -10.00 -16.39
CA ARG A 112 6.25 -10.10 -14.93
C ARG A 112 4.78 -10.05 -14.52
N SER A 113 3.98 -10.91 -15.16
CA SER A 113 2.55 -11.08 -14.85
C SER A 113 2.30 -11.56 -13.42
N ASP A 114 3.31 -12.17 -12.80
CA ASP A 114 3.29 -12.60 -11.40
C ASP A 114 3.20 -11.45 -10.40
N LEU A 115 3.51 -10.23 -10.86
CA LEU A 115 3.40 -9.01 -10.09
C LEU A 115 2.17 -8.20 -10.45
N VAL A 116 1.38 -8.55 -11.47
CA VAL A 116 0.21 -7.76 -11.91
C VAL A 116 -0.87 -7.75 -10.82
N GLY A 117 -1.49 -6.59 -10.62
CA GLY A 117 -2.55 -6.43 -9.64
C GLY A 117 -2.78 -4.98 -9.24
N THR A 118 -3.57 -4.80 -8.18
CA THR A 118 -3.81 -3.48 -7.59
C THR A 118 -2.80 -3.25 -6.48
N PHE A 119 -1.97 -2.22 -6.63
CA PHE A 119 -1.03 -1.81 -5.57
C PHE A 119 -1.43 -0.45 -5.03
N THR A 120 -1.62 -0.37 -3.72
CA THR A 120 -1.71 0.92 -3.03
C THR A 120 -0.33 1.33 -2.54
N CYS A 121 0.07 2.55 -2.88
CA CYS A 121 1.27 3.19 -2.37
C CYS A 121 0.86 4.10 -1.22
N PHE A 122 1.59 4.04 -0.12
CA PHE A 122 1.39 4.86 1.07
C PHE A 122 2.69 5.57 1.42
#